data_AF-A0A3B0ZG42-F1
#
_entry.id   AF-A0A3B0ZG42-F1
#
_cell.length_a   1.000
_cell.length_b   1.000
_cell.length_c   1.000
_cell.angle_alpha   90.00
_cell.angle_beta   90.00
_cell.angle_gamma   90.00
#
_symmetry.space_group_name_H-M   'P 1'
#
loop_
_entity.id
_entity.type
_entity.pdbx_description
1 polymer ?
#
loop_
_entity_poly.entity_id
_entity_poly.type
_entity_poly.pdbx_seq_one_letter_code
_entity_poly.pdbx_strand_id
1 'polypeptide(L)'
;MNIKNNTQKYFLVSLLMVGTYFFAHTAVFAANKAKPTSTSIEFKLFPSNYFTDYDVSASLTGSDSRGINLTGNIVEKLLPRTAFLGTRASPIQTTTEFFAMGMGFGTAIVTSYYSTNVNVRRFLGVSGDITTVKATTTDIPVRAKIGQSGIIGNYVDNRNFTSTLSWQLEDGFNGQAKLIFLNTTNKPSGDLDNTFKTTYLIQENGKRETVELETYNDTIKITVTLKGRY
;
A
#
# COMPACT_ATOMS: atom_id res chain seq x y z
N MET A 1 -16.07 40.09 10.64
CA MET A 1 -16.63 39.18 9.61
C MET A 1 -15.50 38.27 9.18
N ASN A 2 -15.40 37.08 9.79
CA ASN A 2 -14.22 36.22 9.70
C ASN A 2 -14.41 35.27 8.51
N ILE A 3 -13.65 35.49 7.43
CA ILE A 3 -13.62 34.61 6.26
C ILE A 3 -12.88 33.35 6.70
N LYS A 4 -13.62 32.27 6.96
CA LYS A 4 -13.07 30.94 7.19
C LYS A 4 -12.36 30.51 5.90
N ASN A 5 -11.03 30.48 5.94
CA ASN A 5 -10.19 29.78 4.96
C ASN A 5 -10.53 28.28 5.02
N ASN A 6 -11.50 27.88 4.21
CA ASN A 6 -11.75 26.50 3.82
C ASN A 6 -10.64 26.09 2.85
N THR A 7 -9.42 25.93 3.36
CA THR A 7 -8.36 25.28 2.62
C THR A 7 -8.72 23.81 2.53
N GLN A 8 -9.40 23.42 1.46
CA GLN A 8 -9.53 22.03 1.08
C GLN A 8 -8.12 21.47 0.90
N LYS A 9 -7.64 20.75 1.92
CA LYS A 9 -6.50 19.85 1.85
C LYS A 9 -6.91 18.64 1.01
N TYR A 10 -7.13 18.88 -0.28
CA TYR A 10 -6.90 17.88 -1.29
C TYR A 10 -5.41 17.59 -1.29
N PHE A 11 -5.07 16.31 -1.27
CA PHE A 11 -3.71 15.83 -1.43
C PHE A 11 -2.99 16.61 -2.57
N LEU A 12 -1.86 17.23 -2.19
CA LEU A 12 -0.89 17.96 -3.04
C LEU A 12 -0.50 17.13 -4.30
N VAL A 13 -0.17 17.66 -5.48
CA VAL A 13 0.10 19.02 -5.99
C VAL A 13 -0.10 19.00 -7.51
N SER A 14 -0.59 20.12 -8.05
CA SER A 14 -0.58 20.49 -9.46
C SER A 14 0.81 20.42 -10.08
N LEU A 15 1.00 19.53 -11.06
CA LEU A 15 2.23 19.35 -11.83
C LEU A 15 2.07 20.05 -13.19
N LEU A 16 2.72 21.20 -13.36
CA LEU A 16 2.78 21.98 -14.61
C LEU A 16 4.19 21.88 -15.24
N MET A 17 4.22 21.92 -16.57
CA MET A 17 5.30 21.59 -17.51
C MET A 17 6.68 22.28 -17.32
N VAL A 18 7.75 21.60 -17.76
CA VAL A 18 8.72 21.99 -18.84
C VAL A 18 9.97 21.07 -18.82
N GLY A 19 10.42 20.61 -20.00
CA GLY A 19 11.87 20.46 -20.28
C GLY A 19 12.47 19.05 -20.37
N THR A 20 12.84 18.66 -21.60
CA THR A 20 13.60 17.47 -22.06
C THR A 20 14.98 17.24 -21.42
N TYR A 21 15.44 15.97 -21.29
CA TYR A 21 16.58 15.39 -22.05
C TYR A 21 16.89 13.91 -21.68
N PHE A 22 17.39 13.21 -22.71
CA PHE A 22 17.82 11.80 -22.85
C PHE A 22 18.83 11.26 -21.83
N PHE A 23 18.80 9.94 -21.58
CA PHE A 23 19.88 8.98 -21.94
C PHE A 23 19.35 7.53 -21.85
N ALA A 24 19.30 6.84 -22.99
CA ALA A 24 19.07 5.40 -23.04
C ALA A 24 20.40 4.66 -22.87
N HIS A 25 20.56 3.92 -21.77
CA HIS A 25 21.54 2.85 -21.66
C HIS A 25 20.77 1.53 -21.65
N THR A 26 20.72 0.87 -22.80
CA THR A 26 20.25 -0.53 -22.92
C THR A 26 21.35 -1.45 -22.43
N ALA A 27 21.33 -1.77 -21.13
CA ALA A 27 22.06 -2.92 -20.61
C ALA A 27 21.28 -4.20 -20.97
N VAL A 28 21.85 -5.03 -21.83
CA VAL A 28 21.36 -6.38 -22.14
C VAL A 28 21.70 -7.27 -20.96
N PHE A 29 20.78 -7.40 -19.99
CA PHE A 29 20.87 -8.42 -18.97
C PHE A 29 20.41 -9.76 -19.55
N ALA A 30 21.29 -10.76 -19.52
CA ALA A 30 20.94 -12.14 -19.83
C ALA A 30 19.79 -12.58 -18.92
N ALA A 31 18.62 -12.84 -19.51
CA ALA A 31 17.42 -13.22 -18.79
C ALA A 31 17.61 -14.62 -18.18
N ASN A 32 17.93 -14.68 -16.89
CA ASN A 32 17.75 -15.89 -16.11
C ASN A 32 16.25 -16.21 -16.17
N LYS A 33 15.87 -17.24 -16.95
CA LYS A 33 14.47 -17.50 -17.30
C LYS A 33 13.72 -17.84 -16.01
N ALA A 34 12.85 -16.92 -15.57
CA ALA A 34 12.10 -17.06 -14.34
C ALA A 34 11.30 -18.38 -14.35
N LYS A 35 11.51 -19.23 -13.33
CA LYS A 35 10.83 -20.53 -13.21
C LYS A 35 9.51 -20.34 -12.47
N PRO A 36 8.38 -20.87 -12.97
CA PRO A 36 7.11 -20.81 -12.25
C PRO A 36 7.22 -21.43 -10.85
N THR A 37 6.60 -20.79 -9.87
CA THR A 37 6.55 -21.31 -8.51
C THR A 37 5.44 -22.34 -8.36
N SER A 38 5.67 -23.38 -7.57
CA SER A 38 4.64 -24.40 -7.32
C SER A 38 3.43 -23.80 -6.60
N THR A 39 2.23 -24.03 -7.13
CA THR A 39 0.97 -23.61 -6.51
C THR A 39 0.59 -24.44 -5.28
N SER A 40 1.34 -25.50 -4.96
CA SER A 40 1.16 -26.28 -3.74
C SER A 40 1.76 -25.65 -2.49
N ILE A 41 2.69 -24.69 -2.65
CA ILE A 41 3.39 -24.03 -1.54
C ILE A 41 2.45 -23.05 -0.83
N GLU A 42 2.45 -23.09 0.50
CA GLU A 42 1.69 -22.17 1.34
C GLU A 42 2.57 -21.04 1.87
N PHE A 43 2.30 -19.82 1.40
CA PHE A 43 3.00 -18.62 1.79
C PHE A 43 2.35 -17.99 3.02
N LYS A 44 3.15 -17.58 4.02
CA LYS A 44 2.65 -16.70 5.08
C LYS A 44 2.37 -15.31 4.52
N LEU A 45 1.20 -14.75 4.82
CA LEU A 45 0.83 -13.41 4.32
C LEU A 45 1.50 -12.26 5.07
N PHE A 46 2.03 -12.52 6.26
CA PHE A 46 2.77 -11.54 7.06
C PHE A 46 4.13 -12.11 7.46
N PRO A 47 5.18 -11.27 7.53
CA PRO A 47 6.44 -11.62 8.18
C PRO A 47 6.22 -12.15 9.61
N SER A 48 7.08 -13.06 10.08
CA SER A 48 6.96 -13.62 11.43
C SER A 48 7.04 -12.56 12.53
N ASN A 49 7.79 -11.48 12.30
CA ASN A 49 7.97 -10.36 13.23
C ASN A 49 6.92 -9.25 13.08
N TYR A 50 5.99 -9.35 12.11
CA TYR A 50 5.08 -8.25 11.73
C TYR A 50 4.23 -7.71 12.89
N PHE A 51 3.86 -8.58 13.84
CA PHE A 51 3.02 -8.22 14.99
C PHE A 51 3.73 -8.27 16.34
N THR A 52 5.06 -8.32 16.35
CA THR A 52 5.90 -8.42 17.56
C THR A 52 6.98 -7.35 17.62
N ASP A 53 7.70 -7.12 16.52
CA ASP A 53 8.91 -6.31 16.44
C ASP A 53 9.20 -5.93 14.97
N TYR A 54 8.24 -5.27 14.35
CA TYR A 54 8.33 -4.86 12.95
C TYR A 54 8.83 -3.43 12.84
N ASP A 55 9.97 -3.24 12.17
CA ASP A 55 10.52 -1.95 11.78
C ASP A 55 11.35 -2.19 10.52
N VAL A 56 10.84 -1.74 9.37
CA VAL A 56 11.50 -1.91 8.07
C VAL A 56 11.41 -0.64 7.25
N SER A 57 12.34 -0.47 6.33
CA SER A 57 12.33 0.64 5.40
C SER A 57 12.84 0.24 4.02
N ALA A 58 12.38 0.90 2.98
CA ALA A 58 12.91 0.77 1.63
C ALA A 58 12.97 2.13 0.94
N SER A 59 14.05 2.38 0.20
CA SER A 59 14.09 3.48 -0.76
C SER A 59 13.29 3.11 -2.00
N LEU A 60 12.51 4.07 -2.48
CA LEU A 60 11.58 3.92 -3.58
C LEU A 60 12.04 4.71 -4.80
N THR A 61 11.84 4.12 -5.98
CA THR A 61 12.02 4.79 -7.26
C THR A 61 10.90 4.41 -8.21
N GLY A 62 10.56 5.28 -9.14
CA GLY A 62 9.56 4.98 -10.17
C GLY A 62 9.12 6.24 -10.90
N SER A 63 7.89 6.25 -11.37
CA SER A 63 7.36 7.36 -12.15
C SER A 63 5.85 7.51 -12.02
N ASP A 64 5.33 8.65 -12.43
CA ASP A 64 3.91 8.80 -12.70
C ASP A 64 3.53 8.38 -14.14
N SER A 65 2.23 8.38 -14.44
CA SER A 65 1.67 8.06 -15.76
C SER A 65 2.00 9.10 -16.84
N ARG A 66 2.66 10.21 -16.48
CA ARG A 66 3.16 11.24 -17.39
C ARG A 66 4.66 11.07 -17.67
N GLY A 67 5.30 10.08 -17.06
CA GLY A 67 6.72 9.78 -17.21
C GLY A 67 7.64 10.60 -16.31
N ILE A 68 7.09 11.29 -15.30
CA ILE A 68 7.90 12.06 -14.36
C ILE A 68 8.51 11.12 -13.33
N ASN A 69 9.83 11.15 -13.22
CA ASN A 69 10.58 10.32 -12.29
C ASN A 69 10.36 10.77 -10.85
N LEU A 70 10.13 9.80 -9.97
CA LEU A 70 9.86 9.96 -8.56
C LEU A 70 10.86 9.13 -7.76
N THR A 71 11.31 9.70 -6.66
CA THR A 71 12.12 8.99 -5.64
C THR A 71 11.43 9.14 -4.30
N GLY A 72 11.70 8.26 -3.35
CA GLY A 72 11.02 8.30 -2.07
C GLY A 72 11.54 7.28 -1.08
N ASN A 73 10.84 7.17 0.03
CA ASN A 73 11.08 6.15 1.04
C ASN A 73 9.74 5.65 1.58
N ILE A 74 9.70 4.38 1.98
CA ILE A 74 8.64 3.81 2.81
C ILE A 74 9.26 3.29 4.10
N VAL A 75 8.60 3.56 5.21
CA VAL A 75 8.91 3.01 6.53
C VAL A 75 7.65 2.38 7.08
N GLU A 76 7.75 1.14 7.56
CA GLU A 76 6.66 0.44 8.24
C GLU A 76 7.10 0.03 9.64
N LYS A 77 6.32 0.42 10.65
CA LYS A 77 6.68 0.25 12.05
C LYS A 77 5.51 -0.20 12.91
N LEU A 78 5.73 -1.24 13.70
CA LEU A 78 4.83 -1.65 14.77
C LEU A 78 4.87 -0.61 15.89
N LEU A 79 3.70 -0.12 16.28
CA LEU A 79 3.52 0.78 17.41
C LEU A 79 2.99 0.01 18.64
N PRO A 80 3.09 0.58 19.85
CA PRO A 80 2.48 -0.01 21.04
C PRO A 80 0.99 -0.29 20.85
N ARG A 81 0.54 -1.43 21.39
CA ARG A 81 -0.87 -1.84 21.30
C ARG A 81 -1.78 -0.76 21.89
N THR A 82 -2.92 -0.55 21.24
CA THR A 82 -3.91 0.47 21.63
C THR A 82 -5.33 -0.05 21.37
N ALA A 83 -6.34 0.76 21.64
CA ALA A 83 -7.72 0.50 21.23
C ALA A 83 -8.03 1.22 19.91
N PHE A 84 -8.79 0.56 19.03
CA PHE A 84 -9.33 1.15 17.81
C PHE A 84 -10.78 0.69 17.65
N LEU A 85 -11.71 1.64 17.52
CA LEU A 85 -13.16 1.37 17.48
C LEU A 85 -13.61 0.42 18.61
N GLY A 86 -13.14 0.68 19.83
CA GLY A 86 -13.46 -0.11 21.03
C GLY A 86 -12.78 -1.48 21.13
N THR A 87 -11.98 -1.89 20.13
CA THR A 87 -11.30 -3.20 20.10
C THR A 87 -9.80 -3.04 20.31
N ARG A 88 -9.18 -3.96 21.07
CA ARG A 88 -7.72 -3.99 21.24
C ARG A 88 -7.02 -4.31 19.92
N ALA A 89 -6.12 -3.44 19.50
CA ALA A 89 -5.46 -3.47 18.20
C ALA A 89 -3.93 -3.46 18.29
N SER A 90 -3.29 -4.05 17.28
CA SER A 90 -1.88 -3.92 16.94
C SER A 90 -1.73 -2.88 15.81
N PRO A 91 -1.33 -1.65 16.11
CA PRO A 91 -1.11 -0.60 15.11
C PRO A 91 0.21 -0.79 14.35
N ILE A 92 0.16 -0.70 13.02
CA ILE A 92 1.32 -0.61 12.12
C ILE A 92 1.26 0.76 11.46
N GLN A 93 2.24 1.62 11.72
CA GLN A 93 2.38 2.91 11.04
C GLN A 93 3.20 2.73 9.76
N THR A 94 2.66 3.18 8.65
CA THR A 94 3.34 3.32 7.38
C THR A 94 3.56 4.80 7.10
N THR A 95 4.81 5.18 6.91
CA THR A 95 5.19 6.51 6.42
C THR A 95 5.73 6.35 5.01
N THR A 96 5.12 7.05 4.07
CA THR A 96 5.59 7.10 2.67
C THR A 96 5.94 8.54 2.34
N GLU A 97 7.17 8.74 1.88
CA GLU A 97 7.67 10.02 1.40
C GLU A 97 8.00 9.89 -0.08
N PHE A 98 7.67 10.92 -0.87
CA PHE A 98 8.05 10.98 -2.27
C PHE A 98 8.47 12.39 -2.67
N PHE A 99 9.39 12.44 -3.61
CA PHE A 99 9.99 13.63 -4.17
C PHE A 99 9.99 13.53 -5.69
N ALA A 100 9.41 14.54 -6.34
CA ALA A 100 9.51 14.76 -7.77
C ALA A 100 10.65 15.75 -8.00
N MET A 101 11.67 15.36 -8.78
CA MET A 101 12.83 16.22 -9.05
C MET A 101 12.38 17.58 -9.57
N GLY A 102 12.67 18.64 -8.80
CA GLY A 102 12.37 20.02 -9.15
C GLY A 102 10.90 20.45 -9.01
N MET A 103 10.00 19.60 -8.49
CA MET A 103 8.55 19.86 -8.56
C MET A 103 7.78 19.68 -7.25
N GLY A 104 8.37 19.08 -6.22
CA GLY A 104 7.78 19.07 -4.88
C GLY A 104 8.02 17.79 -4.10
N PHE A 105 7.53 17.81 -2.87
CA PHE A 105 7.63 16.74 -1.88
C PHE A 105 6.24 16.43 -1.32
N GLY A 106 5.98 15.15 -1.06
CA GLY A 106 4.77 14.68 -0.38
C GLY A 106 5.11 13.64 0.68
N THR A 107 4.38 13.69 1.80
CA THR A 107 4.43 12.69 2.87
C THR A 107 3.01 12.20 3.13
N ALA A 108 2.86 10.90 3.30
CA ALA A 108 1.65 10.27 3.81
C ALA A 108 2.01 9.44 5.04
N ILE A 109 1.28 9.64 6.14
CA ILE A 109 1.41 8.84 7.36
C ILE A 109 0.06 8.18 7.63
N VAL A 110 0.05 6.85 7.60
CA VAL A 110 -1.16 6.05 7.83
C VAL A 110 -0.86 5.03 8.93
N THR A 111 -1.74 4.94 9.91
CA THR A 111 -1.69 3.87 10.91
C THR A 111 -2.77 2.85 10.62
N SER A 112 -2.35 1.64 10.25
CA SER A 112 -3.17 0.47 10.00
C SER A 112 -3.39 -0.31 11.29
N TYR A 113 -4.64 -0.58 11.66
CA TYR A 113 -4.96 -1.30 12.91
C TYR A 113 -5.37 -2.73 12.61
N TYR A 114 -4.72 -3.69 13.29
CA TYR A 114 -5.05 -5.11 13.16
C TYR A 114 -5.53 -5.70 14.49
N SER A 115 -6.36 -6.74 14.45
CA SER A 115 -6.75 -7.49 15.65
C SER A 115 -5.53 -8.10 16.34
N THR A 116 -5.56 -8.16 17.67
CA THR A 116 -4.46 -8.74 18.46
C THR A 116 -4.48 -10.27 18.54
N ASN A 117 -5.56 -10.92 18.10
CA ASN A 117 -5.68 -12.39 18.05
C ASN A 117 -4.76 -12.98 16.96
N VAL A 118 -3.80 -13.81 17.36
CA VAL A 118 -2.81 -14.45 16.48
C VAL A 118 -3.43 -15.51 15.55
N ASN A 119 -4.53 -16.13 15.95
CA ASN A 119 -5.21 -17.16 15.16
C ASN A 119 -6.20 -16.55 14.15
N VAL A 120 -6.60 -15.30 14.39
CA VAL A 120 -7.70 -14.63 13.67
C VAL A 120 -7.33 -13.17 13.46
N ARG A 121 -6.40 -12.93 12.52
CA ARG A 121 -5.97 -11.58 12.15
C ARG A 121 -7.04 -10.92 11.29
N ARG A 122 -7.49 -9.74 11.71
CA ARG A 122 -8.46 -8.90 10.99
C ARG A 122 -7.86 -7.51 10.83
N PHE A 123 -8.07 -6.89 9.69
CA PHE A 123 -7.77 -5.48 9.51
C PHE A 123 -8.97 -4.65 9.97
N LEU A 124 -8.77 -3.84 11.01
CA LEU A 124 -9.83 -3.10 11.70
C LEU A 124 -10.11 -1.72 11.09
N GLY A 125 -9.15 -1.17 10.35
CA GLY A 125 -9.24 0.13 9.69
C GLY A 125 -7.94 0.93 9.80
N VAL A 126 -8.03 2.22 9.48
CA VAL A 126 -6.90 3.15 9.48
C VAL A 126 -7.17 4.43 10.28
N SER A 127 -6.09 5.10 10.68
CA SER A 127 -6.09 6.51 11.11
C SER A 127 -4.91 7.26 10.46
N GLY A 128 -4.97 8.59 10.47
CA GLY A 128 -4.04 9.47 9.76
C GLY A 128 -4.81 10.64 9.15
N ASP A 129 -4.53 10.95 7.89
CA ASP A 129 -5.27 11.98 7.14
C ASP A 129 -6.75 11.64 6.94
N ILE A 130 -7.06 10.34 6.91
CA ILE A 130 -8.42 9.78 6.98
C ILE A 130 -8.51 8.83 8.18
N THR A 131 -9.69 8.72 8.77
CA THR A 131 -9.94 7.82 9.90
C THR A 131 -11.17 6.98 9.64
N THR A 132 -11.03 5.66 9.76
CA THR A 132 -12.16 4.73 9.71
C THR A 132 -13.10 4.97 10.89
N VAL A 133 -14.38 5.17 10.61
CA VAL A 133 -15.44 5.30 11.63
C VAL A 133 -16.33 4.07 11.71
N LYS A 134 -16.38 3.27 10.63
CA LYS A 134 -17.14 2.01 10.57
C LYS A 134 -16.41 1.01 9.69
N ALA A 135 -16.44 -0.26 10.08
CA ALA A 135 -15.82 -1.34 9.33
C ALA A 135 -16.64 -2.64 9.41
N THR A 136 -16.67 -3.37 8.30
CA THR A 136 -17.06 -4.78 8.23
C THR A 136 -15.83 -5.56 7.83
N THR A 137 -15.31 -6.40 8.72
CA THR A 137 -13.99 -7.04 8.57
C THR A 137 -14.12 -8.56 8.48
N THR A 138 -13.30 -9.19 7.66
CA THR A 138 -13.16 -10.65 7.59
C THR A 138 -11.77 -11.06 8.10
N ASP A 139 -11.60 -12.37 8.28
CA ASP A 139 -10.31 -12.94 8.66
C ASP A 139 -9.36 -12.91 7.47
N ILE A 140 -8.15 -12.42 7.71
CA ILE A 140 -7.03 -12.56 6.77
C ILE A 140 -6.36 -13.89 7.12
N PRO A 141 -6.28 -14.84 6.17
CA PRO A 141 -5.68 -16.13 6.46
C PRO A 141 -4.19 -15.95 6.79
N VAL A 142 -3.69 -16.75 7.73
CA VAL A 142 -2.27 -16.72 8.11
C VAL A 142 -1.39 -17.18 6.95
N ARG A 143 -1.90 -18.14 6.17
CA ARG A 143 -1.25 -18.73 5.00
C ARG A 143 -2.21 -18.83 3.83
N ALA A 144 -1.69 -18.71 2.62
CA ALA A 144 -2.43 -18.94 1.40
C ALA A 144 -1.52 -19.45 0.27
N LYS A 145 -2.12 -20.00 -0.77
CA LYS A 145 -1.46 -20.54 -1.97
C LYS A 145 -1.59 -19.56 -3.13
N ILE A 146 -0.69 -19.66 -4.09
CA ILE A 146 -0.78 -18.92 -5.36
C ILE A 146 -2.13 -19.24 -6.03
N GLY A 147 -2.80 -18.20 -6.52
CA GLY A 147 -4.14 -18.27 -7.11
C GLY A 147 -5.28 -18.03 -6.11
N GLN A 148 -5.01 -17.97 -4.80
CA GLN A 148 -6.01 -17.63 -3.80
C GLN A 148 -6.15 -16.11 -3.64
N SER A 149 -7.36 -15.68 -3.28
CA SER A 149 -7.70 -14.29 -3.02
C SER A 149 -8.84 -14.18 -2.01
N GLY A 150 -9.06 -12.98 -1.50
CA GLY A 150 -10.18 -12.71 -0.60
C GLY A 150 -10.41 -11.22 -0.36
N ILE A 151 -11.62 -10.89 0.10
CA ILE A 151 -11.96 -9.56 0.60
C ILE A 151 -11.56 -9.50 2.07
N ILE A 152 -10.86 -8.44 2.48
CA ILE A 152 -10.48 -8.15 3.87
C ILE A 152 -11.59 -7.40 4.60
N GLY A 153 -12.27 -6.50 3.91
CA GLY A 153 -13.38 -5.77 4.50
C GLY A 153 -13.84 -4.57 3.68
N ASN A 154 -14.90 -3.95 4.21
CA ASN A 154 -15.43 -2.68 3.75
C ASN A 154 -15.35 -1.66 4.89
N TYR A 155 -14.88 -0.47 4.58
CA TYR A 155 -14.54 0.57 5.55
C TYR A 155 -15.24 1.86 5.15
N VAL A 156 -15.73 2.61 6.13
CA VAL A 156 -16.26 3.97 5.93
C VAL A 156 -15.40 4.92 6.74
N ASP A 157 -14.96 6.00 6.13
CA ASP A 157 -14.19 7.05 6.80
C ASP A 157 -15.07 8.17 7.38
N ASN A 158 -14.44 9.10 8.09
CA ASN A 158 -15.09 10.26 8.69
C ASN A 158 -15.61 11.30 7.67
N ARG A 159 -15.45 11.05 6.37
CA ARG A 159 -15.99 11.84 5.25
C ARG A 159 -17.03 11.06 4.44
N ASN A 160 -17.43 9.88 4.93
CA ASN A 160 -18.35 8.93 4.27
C ASN A 160 -17.84 8.34 2.95
N PHE A 161 -16.53 8.38 2.70
CA PHE A 161 -15.94 7.60 1.62
C PHE A 161 -15.96 6.14 2.02
N THR A 162 -16.17 5.28 1.02
CA THR A 162 -16.24 3.83 1.23
C THR A 162 -15.04 3.18 0.58
N SER A 163 -14.34 2.35 1.33
CA SER A 163 -13.15 1.63 0.86
C SER A 163 -13.39 0.13 0.93
N THR A 164 -13.10 -0.59 -0.14
CA THR A 164 -13.04 -2.06 -0.15
C THR A 164 -11.58 -2.48 -0.23
N LEU A 165 -11.13 -3.26 0.76
CA LEU A 165 -9.79 -3.82 0.79
C LEU A 165 -9.83 -5.32 0.46
N SER A 166 -8.97 -5.77 -0.45
CA SER A 166 -8.81 -7.17 -0.83
C SER A 166 -7.35 -7.58 -0.85
N TRP A 167 -7.13 -8.90 -0.90
CA TRP A 167 -5.81 -9.49 -1.10
C TRP A 167 -5.86 -10.57 -2.17
N GLN A 168 -4.72 -10.82 -2.82
CA GLN A 168 -4.51 -11.94 -3.72
C GLN A 168 -3.05 -12.39 -3.69
N LEU A 169 -2.81 -13.67 -3.98
CA LEU A 169 -1.48 -14.23 -4.20
C LEU A 169 -1.31 -14.64 -5.66
N GLU A 170 -0.30 -14.08 -6.31
CA GLU A 170 0.12 -14.44 -7.67
C GLU A 170 1.52 -15.07 -7.67
N ASP A 171 1.92 -15.69 -8.78
CA ASP A 171 3.27 -16.24 -8.94
C ASP A 171 4.31 -15.11 -8.98
N GLY A 172 5.27 -15.17 -8.06
CA GLY A 172 6.45 -14.29 -8.02
C GLY A 172 7.65 -14.86 -8.76
N PHE A 173 7.53 -16.09 -9.29
CA PHE A 173 8.58 -16.94 -9.83
C PHE A 173 9.65 -17.32 -8.81
N ASN A 174 10.46 -18.32 -9.15
CA ASN A 174 11.66 -18.73 -8.42
C ASN A 174 11.41 -19.05 -6.93
N GLY A 175 10.26 -19.66 -6.61
CA GLY A 175 9.94 -20.01 -5.22
C GLY A 175 9.29 -18.88 -4.42
N GLN A 176 8.90 -17.79 -5.08
CA GLN A 176 8.32 -16.59 -4.46
C GLN A 176 6.87 -16.38 -4.91
N ALA A 177 6.14 -15.60 -4.13
CA ALA A 177 4.79 -15.16 -4.47
C ALA A 177 4.69 -13.63 -4.47
N LYS A 178 3.80 -13.08 -5.28
CA LYS A 178 3.38 -11.68 -5.18
C LYS A 178 2.14 -11.61 -4.31
N LEU A 179 2.28 -11.06 -3.11
CA LEU A 179 1.17 -10.70 -2.25
C LEU A 179 0.70 -9.30 -2.62
N ILE A 180 -0.53 -9.20 -3.13
CA ILE A 180 -1.10 -7.95 -3.60
C ILE A 180 -2.24 -7.58 -2.67
N PHE A 181 -2.19 -6.40 -2.08
CA PHE A 181 -3.31 -5.75 -1.42
C PHE A 181 -3.86 -4.67 -2.34
N LEU A 182 -5.17 -4.63 -2.52
CA LEU A 182 -5.85 -3.61 -3.32
C LEU A 182 -6.92 -2.92 -2.46
N ASN A 183 -6.79 -1.61 -2.32
CA ASN A 183 -7.81 -0.74 -1.77
C ASN A 183 -8.48 0.04 -2.91
N THR A 184 -9.80 -0.03 -3.00
CA THR A 184 -10.61 0.80 -3.89
C THR A 184 -11.48 1.70 -3.04
N THR A 185 -11.32 3.02 -3.20
CA THR A 185 -12.07 4.03 -2.45
C THR A 185 -13.05 4.76 -3.36
N ASN A 186 -14.30 4.81 -2.95
CA ASN A 186 -15.39 5.51 -3.63
C ASN A 186 -15.87 6.71 -2.80
N LYS A 187 -16.30 7.75 -3.50
CA LYS A 187 -16.95 8.95 -2.96
C LYS A 187 -18.32 8.58 -2.36
N PRO A 188 -18.93 9.46 -1.55
CA PRO A 188 -20.30 9.28 -1.10
C PRO A 188 -21.33 9.16 -2.24
N SER A 189 -21.02 9.68 -3.43
CA SER A 189 -21.86 9.52 -4.64
C SER A 189 -21.83 8.10 -5.23
N GLY A 190 -20.87 7.26 -4.80
CA GLY A 190 -20.59 5.94 -5.38
C GLY A 190 -19.51 5.95 -6.48
N ASP A 191 -19.10 7.13 -6.96
CA ASP A 191 -18.04 7.24 -7.96
C ASP A 191 -16.67 6.88 -7.37
N LEU A 192 -15.79 6.35 -8.21
CA LEU A 192 -14.41 6.10 -7.84
C LEU A 192 -13.71 7.40 -7.41
N ASP A 193 -12.98 7.35 -6.30
CA ASP A 193 -12.09 8.43 -5.86
C ASP A 193 -10.63 8.08 -6.12
N ASN A 194 -10.20 6.91 -5.64
CA ASN A 194 -8.83 6.47 -5.79
C ASN A 194 -8.73 4.94 -5.69
N THR A 195 -7.62 4.41 -6.18
CA THR A 195 -7.17 3.07 -5.85
C THR A 195 -5.75 3.12 -5.31
N PHE A 196 -5.45 2.20 -4.40
CA PHE A 196 -4.12 2.01 -3.85
C PHE A 196 -3.81 0.52 -3.84
N LYS A 197 -2.81 0.11 -4.63
CA LYS A 197 -2.33 -1.25 -4.74
C LYS A 197 -0.94 -1.34 -4.13
N THR A 198 -0.74 -2.30 -3.24
CA THR A 198 0.58 -2.63 -2.71
C THR A 198 0.91 -4.06 -3.06
N THR A 199 2.02 -4.26 -3.76
CA THR A 199 2.53 -5.57 -4.15
C THR A 199 3.83 -5.85 -3.40
N TYR A 200 3.84 -6.94 -2.64
CA TYR A 200 5.05 -7.46 -2.01
C TYR A 200 5.51 -8.71 -2.73
N LEU A 201 6.81 -8.79 -3.05
CA LEU A 201 7.42 -10.07 -3.40
C LEU A 201 7.81 -10.76 -2.09
N ILE A 202 7.24 -11.93 -1.83
CA ILE A 202 7.41 -12.65 -0.56
C ILE A 202 8.00 -14.04 -0.75
N GLN A 203 8.79 -14.46 0.23
CA GLN A 203 9.22 -15.85 0.39
C GLN A 203 8.13 -16.67 1.10
N GLU A 204 8.26 -18.00 1.10
CA GLU A 204 7.32 -18.92 1.77
C GLU A 204 7.05 -18.56 3.24
N ASN A 205 8.08 -18.10 3.96
CA ASN A 205 7.97 -17.69 5.36
C ASN A 205 7.33 -16.30 5.58
N GLY A 206 6.89 -15.61 4.51
CA GLY A 206 6.29 -14.29 4.55
C GLY A 206 7.30 -13.13 4.62
N LYS A 207 8.61 -13.40 4.59
CA LYS A 207 9.63 -12.35 4.45
C LYS A 207 9.40 -11.62 3.13
N ARG A 208 9.31 -10.29 3.21
CA ARG A 208 9.19 -9.39 2.07
C ARG A 208 10.59 -9.09 1.52
N GLU A 209 10.75 -9.20 0.21
CA GLU A 209 11.98 -8.84 -0.51
C GLU A 209 11.82 -7.47 -1.18
N THR A 210 10.67 -7.20 -1.78
CA THR A 210 10.39 -5.94 -2.46
C THR A 210 9.01 -5.42 -2.11
N VAL A 211 8.82 -4.13 -2.37
CA VAL A 211 7.53 -3.45 -2.34
C VAL A 211 7.34 -2.66 -3.63
N GLU A 212 6.13 -2.70 -4.16
CA GLU A 212 5.65 -1.84 -5.24
C GLU A 212 4.34 -1.20 -4.79
N LEU A 213 4.28 0.13 -4.88
CA LEU A 213 3.10 0.93 -4.61
C LEU A 213 2.58 1.44 -5.96
N GLU A 214 1.30 1.24 -6.23
CA GLU A 214 0.61 1.84 -7.36
C GLU A 214 -0.62 2.58 -6.84
N THR A 215 -0.67 3.88 -7.08
CA THR A 215 -1.80 4.73 -6.66
C THR A 215 -2.42 5.36 -7.89
N TYR A 216 -3.73 5.25 -8.03
CA TYR A 216 -4.50 6.02 -9.02
C TYR A 216 -5.40 7.01 -8.32
N ASN A 217 -5.38 8.27 -8.75
CA ASN A 217 -6.30 9.31 -8.26
C ASN A 217 -7.26 9.72 -9.39
N ASP A 218 -8.56 9.56 -9.14
CA ASP A 218 -9.59 9.79 -10.13
C ASP A 218 -9.82 11.28 -10.43
N THR A 219 -9.57 12.16 -9.46
CA THR A 219 -9.76 13.61 -9.63
C THR A 219 -8.74 14.20 -10.61
N ILE A 220 -7.47 13.78 -10.52
CA ILE A 220 -6.38 14.30 -11.37
C ILE A 220 -5.97 13.35 -12.51
N LYS A 221 -6.53 12.14 -12.55
CA LYS A 221 -6.25 11.09 -13.54
C LYS A 221 -4.75 10.75 -13.66
N ILE A 222 -4.08 10.64 -12.51
CA ILE A 222 -2.66 10.28 -12.44
C ILE A 222 -2.53 8.92 -11.76
N THR A 223 -1.69 8.07 -12.36
CA THR A 223 -1.18 6.86 -11.71
C THR A 223 0.26 7.10 -11.29
N VAL A 224 0.61 6.78 -10.06
CA VAL A 224 1.99 6.79 -9.56
C VAL A 224 2.40 5.37 -9.26
N THR A 225 3.56 4.95 -9.77
CA THR A 225 4.17 3.65 -9.46
C THR A 225 5.54 3.85 -8.84
N LEU A 226 5.76 3.29 -7.65
CA LEU A 226 7.01 3.35 -6.91
C LEU A 226 7.43 1.96 -6.48
N LYS A 227 8.71 1.63 -6.57
CA LYS A 227 9.25 0.30 -6.23
C LYS A 227 10.51 0.41 -5.39
N GLY A 228 10.68 -0.50 -4.45
CA GLY A 228 11.86 -0.59 -3.59
C GLY A 228 12.14 -2.00 -3.12
N ARG A 229 13.30 -2.16 -2.49
CA ARG A 229 13.76 -3.40 -1.86
C ARG A 229 13.89 -3.17 -0.35
N TYR A 230 13.40 -4.13 0.45
CA TYR A 230 13.61 -4.16 1.89
C TYR A 230 14.97 -4.78 2.26
#